data_AF-A0A7W9Q345-F1
#
_entry.id   AF-A0A7W9Q345-F1
#
_cell.length_a   1.000
_cell.length_b   1.000
_cell.length_c   1.000
_cell.angle_alpha   90.00
_cell.angle_beta   90.00
_cell.angle_gamma   90.00
#
_symmetry.space_group_name_H-M   'P 1'
#
loop_
_entity.id
_entity.type
_entity.pdbx_description
1 polymer ?
#
loop_
_entity_poly.entity_id
_entity_poly.type
_entity_poly.pdbx_seq_one_letter_code
_entity_poly.pdbx_strand_id
1 'polypeptide(L)'
;MRIERHQVGEGAVTAAREDFTNRIGGQVRSMSRAGRMATYEWQSIADEFLDYLGALSVESPGLDTAEAKTALKDASEAAAGAVAYAAYHPHCSFNVFLEYVNFGMSYDPGEDAPEESVTPGEWIDALCLSVLRDKAKWHGEEFTFARRKFAAQAEGTPVGELATGLTAVALDDAGDGEYPPSTQAKLAAVDAALDRVRTRAAETGEPLLDQPNGLALRTLRALAAEDRPGFDAALAELLVKHRALHGPADSPSSLLPLVPIALAAIAYRTLGWAPAVRSDYLPHALVTGFESRGPRVGGLGRNRRPDAVAALAAGPLVVERPACERDGIQRIEAMYEEHLHEAFAPVDGKPLAVWHLGSVLEDQQRLFQWRAGNPGDVADAQLATLRLASQIGAALFRVALAEPDTEVEVSIGGRTLRYPAKRGREAGAGYWQMATTFALITGAREDLAPLVLTGPTFARPDGSAFTAYREALHAYLKGAEPEAAAQRALQEAEKAKEWGFAMPPAVLLSQLVEGDEESFNLAMADALEAHRAYYEVADRSDSPEVSVNLDVLALACHARRRGWAIRVQSPYLPQYLLRVAQPF
;
A
#
# COMPACT_ATOMS: atom_id res chain seq x y z
N MET A 1 3.01 -29.52 -18.02
CA MET A 1 3.66 -30.44 -17.04
C MET A 1 3.38 -29.91 -15.62
N ARG A 2 3.22 -30.77 -14.61
CA ARG A 2 3.02 -30.35 -13.21
C ARG A 2 4.26 -30.70 -12.39
N ILE A 3 4.76 -29.75 -11.60
CA ILE A 3 5.87 -29.95 -10.65
C ILE A 3 5.32 -29.65 -9.26
N GLU A 4 5.44 -30.62 -8.35
CA GLU A 4 5.02 -30.43 -6.96
C GLU A 4 6.09 -29.71 -6.16
N ARG A 5 5.66 -28.81 -5.28
CA ARG A 5 6.53 -28.16 -4.31
C ARG A 5 7.00 -29.13 -3.23
N HIS A 6 8.22 -28.94 -2.73
CA HIS A 6 8.70 -29.64 -1.53
C HIS A 6 7.85 -29.23 -0.31
N GLN A 7 7.88 -30.03 0.74
CA GLN A 7 7.16 -29.72 1.99
C GLN A 7 8.13 -29.11 2.98
N VAL A 8 7.69 -28.07 3.70
CA VAL A 8 8.38 -27.49 4.85
C VAL A 8 7.63 -27.91 6.11
N GLY A 9 8.34 -28.16 7.21
CA GLY A 9 7.74 -28.59 8.47
C GLY A 9 6.71 -27.59 9.01
N GLU A 10 5.57 -28.08 9.48
CA GLU A 10 4.46 -27.26 10.00
C GLU A 10 4.94 -26.29 11.10
N GLY A 11 5.82 -26.73 12.00
CA GLY A 11 6.38 -25.86 13.04
C GLY A 11 7.14 -24.64 12.51
N ALA A 12 7.85 -24.77 11.39
CA ALA A 12 8.55 -23.64 10.75
C ALA A 12 7.55 -22.68 10.07
N VAL A 13 6.51 -23.24 9.43
CA VAL A 13 5.42 -22.45 8.83
C VAL A 13 4.67 -21.66 9.91
N THR A 14 4.35 -22.31 11.04
CA THR A 14 3.70 -21.64 12.18
C THR A 14 4.61 -20.57 12.77
N ALA A 15 5.88 -20.87 13.03
CA ALA A 15 6.82 -19.90 13.63
C ALA A 15 7.03 -18.66 12.75
N ALA A 16 7.04 -18.80 11.42
CA ALA A 16 7.17 -17.66 10.51
C ALA A 16 5.93 -16.73 10.56
N ARG A 17 4.74 -17.26 10.85
CA ARG A 17 3.46 -16.51 10.85
C ARG A 17 3.04 -16.01 12.21
N GLU A 18 3.37 -16.75 13.26
CA GLU A 18 2.93 -16.46 14.62
C GLU A 18 3.44 -15.08 15.05
N ASP A 19 2.49 -14.21 15.40
CA ASP A 19 2.74 -12.84 15.87
C ASP A 19 3.70 -12.03 14.97
N PHE A 20 3.70 -12.32 13.65
CA PHE A 20 4.70 -11.80 12.72
C PHE A 20 4.79 -10.27 12.78
N THR A 21 3.66 -9.57 12.77
CA THR A 21 3.62 -8.10 12.80
C THR A 21 4.31 -7.49 14.02
N ASN A 22 4.04 -8.01 15.23
CA ASN A 22 4.70 -7.50 16.43
C ASN A 22 6.19 -7.89 16.46
N ARG A 23 6.52 -9.10 16.00
CA ARG A 23 7.89 -9.61 15.90
C ARG A 23 8.76 -8.76 14.98
N ILE A 24 8.34 -8.57 13.73
CA ILE A 24 9.09 -7.78 12.75
C ILE A 24 9.16 -6.30 13.14
N GLY A 25 8.06 -5.72 13.63
CA GLY A 25 8.06 -4.35 14.15
C GLY A 25 8.99 -4.17 15.37
N GLY A 26 9.04 -5.16 16.25
CA GLY A 26 9.96 -5.20 17.40
C GLY A 26 11.43 -5.28 16.96
N GLN A 27 11.74 -6.15 16.00
CA GLN A 27 13.06 -6.33 15.44
C GLN A 27 13.58 -5.06 14.77
N VAL A 28 12.79 -4.45 13.87
CA VAL A 28 13.16 -3.20 13.18
C VAL A 28 13.46 -2.09 14.18
N ARG A 29 12.58 -1.88 15.18
CA ARG A 29 12.79 -0.88 16.23
C ARG A 29 13.99 -1.18 17.13
N SER A 30 14.32 -2.46 17.33
CA SER A 30 15.47 -2.87 18.12
C SER A 30 16.77 -2.58 17.36
N MET A 31 16.86 -3.01 16.09
CA MET A 31 18.00 -2.75 15.20
C MET A 31 18.25 -1.24 15.05
N SER A 32 17.20 -0.45 14.82
CA SER A 32 17.32 1.00 14.65
C SER A 32 17.78 1.73 15.92
N ARG A 33 17.59 1.14 17.11
CA ARG A 33 18.09 1.68 18.39
C ARG A 33 19.52 1.25 18.67
N ALA A 34 19.95 0.11 18.15
CA ALA A 34 21.30 -0.42 18.31
C ALA A 34 22.33 0.36 17.47
N GLY A 35 21.90 1.01 16.40
CA GLY A 35 22.76 1.84 15.55
C GLY A 35 22.11 2.15 14.21
N ARG A 36 22.95 2.57 13.25
CA ARG A 36 22.53 2.64 11.85
C ARG A 36 22.33 1.23 11.33
N MET A 37 21.21 0.98 10.65
CA MET A 37 20.99 -0.28 9.96
C MET A 37 21.85 -0.29 8.69
N ALA A 38 22.71 -1.29 8.56
CA ALA A 38 23.63 -1.45 7.45
C ALA A 38 23.16 -2.58 6.52
N THR A 39 24.05 -3.11 5.68
CA THR A 39 23.69 -4.16 4.71
C THR A 39 23.05 -5.37 5.41
N TYR A 40 23.65 -5.84 6.51
CA TYR A 40 23.19 -7.03 7.25
C TYR A 40 21.79 -6.86 7.86
N GLU A 41 21.52 -5.74 8.54
CA GLU A 41 20.20 -5.53 9.17
C GLU A 41 19.08 -5.50 8.14
N TRP A 42 19.31 -4.84 7.00
CA TRP A 42 18.34 -4.80 5.90
C TRP A 42 18.15 -6.17 5.24
N GLN A 43 19.24 -6.91 5.02
CA GLN A 43 19.20 -8.29 4.53
C GLN A 43 18.34 -9.18 5.45
N SER A 44 18.61 -9.13 6.75
CA SER A 44 17.90 -9.90 7.76
C SER A 44 16.40 -9.59 7.80
N ILE A 45 16.01 -8.33 7.59
CA ILE A 45 14.60 -7.95 7.49
C ILE A 45 13.95 -8.48 6.22
N ALA A 46 14.66 -8.42 5.08
CA ALA A 46 14.16 -8.99 3.83
C ALA A 46 13.91 -10.50 3.97
N ASP A 47 14.84 -11.23 4.61
CA ASP A 47 14.73 -12.66 4.87
C ASP A 47 13.51 -13.00 5.75
N GLU A 48 13.24 -12.21 6.79
CA GLU A 48 12.05 -12.38 7.65
C GLU A 48 10.75 -12.21 6.88
N PHE A 49 10.66 -11.21 5.98
CA PHE A 49 9.49 -11.07 5.12
C PHE A 49 9.38 -12.21 4.09
N LEU A 50 10.50 -12.75 3.59
CA LEU A 50 10.49 -13.89 2.68
C LEU A 50 10.04 -15.18 3.35
N ASP A 51 10.45 -15.43 4.58
CA ASP A 51 9.96 -16.56 5.37
C ASP A 51 8.46 -16.41 5.63
N TYR A 52 8.01 -15.20 5.97
CA TYR A 52 6.57 -14.94 6.13
C TYR A 52 5.77 -15.18 4.84
N LEU A 53 6.24 -14.66 3.70
CA LEU A 53 5.63 -14.91 2.38
C LEU A 53 5.62 -16.40 2.03
N GLY A 54 6.73 -17.09 2.30
CA GLY A 54 6.85 -18.53 2.11
C GLY A 54 5.80 -19.29 2.90
N ALA A 55 5.58 -18.90 4.16
CA ALA A 55 4.57 -19.48 5.02
C ALA A 55 3.13 -19.15 4.57
N LEU A 56 2.85 -17.91 4.15
CA LEU A 56 1.55 -17.53 3.57
C LEU A 56 1.22 -18.36 2.31
N SER A 57 2.25 -18.70 1.53
CA SER A 57 2.08 -19.50 0.31
C SER A 57 1.65 -20.95 0.57
N VAL A 58 1.73 -21.44 1.81
CA VAL A 58 1.24 -22.78 2.18
C VAL A 58 -0.28 -22.83 2.17
N GLU A 59 -0.94 -21.80 2.71
CA GLU A 59 -2.41 -21.70 2.72
C GLU A 59 -2.96 -21.10 1.42
N SER A 60 -2.24 -20.14 0.84
CA SER A 60 -2.62 -19.48 -0.41
C SER A 60 -1.47 -19.56 -1.42
N PRO A 61 -1.33 -20.69 -2.16
CA PRO A 61 -0.25 -20.89 -3.13
C PRO A 61 -0.18 -19.81 -4.23
N GLY A 62 -1.29 -19.15 -4.52
CA GLY A 62 -1.36 -18.05 -5.49
C GLY A 62 -0.80 -16.72 -4.97
N LEU A 63 -0.70 -16.54 -3.65
CA LEU A 63 -0.33 -15.29 -2.96
C LEU A 63 -1.14 -14.06 -3.38
N ASP A 64 -2.40 -14.25 -3.77
CA ASP A 64 -3.30 -13.19 -4.25
C ASP A 64 -4.04 -12.52 -3.07
N THR A 65 -3.28 -12.01 -2.10
CA THR A 65 -3.80 -11.31 -0.92
C THR A 65 -3.12 -9.96 -0.75
N ALA A 66 -3.80 -8.99 -0.13
CA ALA A 66 -3.22 -7.69 0.19
C ALA A 66 -2.01 -7.83 1.12
N GLU A 67 -2.11 -8.74 2.09
CA GLU A 67 -1.04 -9.10 3.01
C GLU A 67 0.23 -9.56 2.29
N ALA A 68 0.12 -10.53 1.37
CA ALA A 68 1.25 -11.01 0.59
C ALA A 68 1.82 -9.91 -0.33
N LYS A 69 0.96 -9.03 -0.87
CA LYS A 69 1.40 -7.90 -1.69
C LYS A 69 2.26 -6.92 -0.90
N THR A 70 1.87 -6.58 0.32
CA THR A 70 2.63 -5.65 1.17
C THR A 70 3.87 -6.31 1.74
N ALA A 71 3.82 -7.57 2.15
CA ALA A 71 5.02 -8.28 2.63
C ALA A 71 6.08 -8.41 1.51
N LEU A 72 5.67 -8.66 0.25
CA LEU A 72 6.59 -8.63 -0.89
C LEU A 72 7.19 -7.24 -1.13
N LYS A 73 6.38 -6.19 -0.98
CA LYS A 73 6.85 -4.81 -1.11
C LYS A 73 7.98 -4.58 -0.10
N ASP A 74 7.76 -4.87 1.17
CA ASP A 74 8.75 -4.61 2.21
C ASP A 74 9.97 -5.55 2.15
N ALA A 75 9.80 -6.80 1.72
CA ALA A 75 10.94 -7.66 1.38
C ALA A 75 11.82 -7.02 0.29
N SER A 76 11.20 -6.49 -0.76
CA SER A 76 11.90 -5.82 -1.86
C SER A 76 12.56 -4.52 -1.42
N GLU A 77 11.88 -3.66 -0.66
CA GLU A 77 12.43 -2.38 -0.18
C GLU A 77 13.57 -2.60 0.82
N ALA A 78 13.47 -3.60 1.70
CA ALA A 78 14.56 -3.98 2.61
C ALA A 78 15.77 -4.51 1.82
N ALA A 79 15.58 -5.44 0.88
CA ALA A 79 16.67 -6.00 0.08
C ALA A 79 17.33 -4.93 -0.81
N ALA A 80 16.53 -4.05 -1.44
CA ALA A 80 17.04 -2.91 -2.18
C ALA A 80 17.77 -1.93 -1.25
N GLY A 81 17.28 -1.72 -0.02
CA GLY A 81 17.94 -0.92 1.01
C GLY A 81 19.34 -1.42 1.38
N ALA A 82 19.53 -2.74 1.46
CA ALA A 82 20.86 -3.35 1.65
C ALA A 82 21.79 -3.04 0.46
N VAL A 83 21.29 -3.17 -0.77
CA VAL A 83 22.03 -2.83 -2.01
C VAL A 83 22.34 -1.34 -2.07
N ALA A 84 21.39 -0.46 -1.73
CA ALA A 84 21.57 0.98 -1.70
C ALA A 84 22.60 1.39 -0.64
N TYR A 85 22.59 0.77 0.54
CA TYR A 85 23.62 1.00 1.55
C TYR A 85 25.01 0.63 1.03
N ALA A 86 25.15 -0.56 0.44
CA ALA A 86 26.42 -0.98 -0.18
C ALA A 86 26.84 -0.11 -1.38
N ALA A 87 25.90 0.47 -2.12
CA ALA A 87 26.16 1.30 -3.29
C ALA A 87 26.53 2.75 -2.94
N TYR A 88 25.74 3.36 -2.06
CA TYR A 88 25.72 4.80 -1.86
C TYR A 88 26.41 5.24 -0.58
N HIS A 89 26.38 4.44 0.49
CA HIS A 89 27.01 4.84 1.74
C HIS A 89 28.55 4.74 1.61
N PRO A 90 29.32 5.74 2.07
CA PRO A 90 28.91 6.94 2.82
C PRO A 90 28.79 8.23 1.97
N HIS A 91 28.67 8.12 0.66
CA HIS A 91 28.83 9.22 -0.29
C HIS A 91 27.52 9.91 -0.72
N CYS A 92 26.41 9.18 -0.79
CA CYS A 92 25.13 9.69 -1.29
C CYS A 92 24.02 9.48 -0.26
N SER A 93 23.02 10.36 -0.28
CA SER A 93 21.82 10.18 0.52
C SER A 93 20.85 9.21 -0.13
N PHE A 94 20.16 8.44 0.69
CA PHE A 94 19.07 7.56 0.26
C PHE A 94 18.13 7.30 1.44
N ASN A 95 16.96 6.71 1.16
CA ASN A 95 15.95 6.42 2.15
C ASN A 95 15.39 5.02 1.92
N VAL A 96 15.11 4.31 3.01
CA VAL A 96 14.42 3.02 2.99
C VAL A 96 13.13 3.17 3.79
N PHE A 97 12.00 2.71 3.25
CA PHE A 97 10.71 2.76 3.92
C PHE A 97 9.99 1.41 3.82
N LEU A 98 9.60 0.89 4.98
CA LEU A 98 8.85 -0.33 5.17
C LEU A 98 7.39 0.02 5.49
N GLU A 99 6.49 -0.25 4.56
CA GLU A 99 5.08 0.06 4.68
C GLU A 99 4.36 -0.81 5.72
N TYR A 100 4.73 -2.08 5.82
CA TYR A 100 4.08 -3.08 6.67
C TYR A 100 4.17 -2.69 8.15
N VAL A 101 5.32 -2.15 8.58
CA VAL A 101 5.57 -1.69 9.96
C VAL A 101 5.58 -0.16 10.10
N ASN A 102 5.27 0.57 9.03
CA ASN A 102 5.32 2.03 8.96
C ASN A 102 6.64 2.61 9.52
N PHE A 103 7.76 2.10 9.01
CA PHE A 103 9.10 2.49 9.45
C PHE A 103 9.91 3.09 8.30
N GLY A 104 10.56 4.23 8.54
CA GLY A 104 11.44 4.88 7.57
C GLY A 104 12.80 5.18 8.16
N MET A 105 13.85 5.02 7.37
CA MET A 105 15.21 5.40 7.72
C MET A 105 15.87 6.16 6.58
N SER A 106 16.48 7.29 6.92
CA SER A 106 17.20 8.17 5.99
C SER A 106 18.70 8.11 6.28
N TYR A 107 19.49 8.15 5.21
CA TYR A 107 20.94 8.15 5.26
C TYR A 107 21.44 9.42 4.61
N ASP A 108 22.30 10.16 5.32
CA ASP A 108 23.00 11.32 4.81
C ASP A 108 24.47 10.97 4.50
N PRO A 109 25.13 11.68 3.56
CA PRO A 109 26.56 11.55 3.36
C PRO A 109 27.34 11.84 4.65
N GLY A 110 28.40 11.09 4.93
CA GLY A 110 29.19 11.26 6.16
C GLY A 110 30.56 10.60 6.09
N GLU A 111 31.36 10.74 7.15
CA GLU A 111 32.68 10.11 7.24
C GLU A 111 32.65 8.92 8.23
N ASP A 112 33.48 7.92 7.95
CA ASP A 112 33.86 6.79 8.81
C ASP A 112 32.84 5.65 9.04
N ALA A 113 32.43 4.99 7.95
CA ALA A 113 31.98 3.60 8.01
C ALA A 113 32.85 2.73 7.10
N PRO A 114 33.12 1.45 7.46
CA PRO A 114 33.85 0.55 6.58
C PRO A 114 33.12 0.43 5.23
N GLU A 115 33.88 0.27 4.15
CA GLU A 115 33.29 0.00 2.84
C GLU A 115 32.53 -1.33 2.92
N GLU A 116 31.22 -1.27 2.71
CA GLU A 116 30.36 -2.45 2.67
C GLU A 116 30.08 -2.89 1.23
N SER A 117 29.81 -4.19 1.09
CA SER A 117 29.48 -4.85 -0.15
C SER A 117 28.41 -5.91 0.10
N VAL A 118 27.48 -6.06 -0.84
CA VAL A 118 26.62 -7.25 -0.93
C VAL A 118 27.34 -8.37 -1.69
N THR A 119 27.05 -9.62 -1.35
CA THR A 119 27.48 -10.77 -2.13
C THR A 119 26.71 -10.85 -3.46
N PRO A 120 27.23 -11.59 -4.47
CA PRO A 120 26.49 -11.81 -5.71
C PRO A 120 25.11 -12.45 -5.51
N GLY A 121 24.95 -13.31 -4.51
CA GLY A 121 23.66 -13.96 -4.20
C GLY A 121 22.64 -12.97 -3.65
N GLU A 122 23.04 -12.21 -2.62
CA GLU A 122 22.21 -11.17 -2.01
C GLU A 122 21.78 -10.11 -3.04
N TRP A 123 22.69 -9.74 -3.96
CA TRP A 123 22.41 -8.85 -5.07
C TRP A 123 21.37 -9.44 -6.05
N ILE A 124 21.48 -10.73 -6.38
CA ILE A 124 20.52 -11.42 -7.27
C ILE A 124 19.15 -11.49 -6.62
N ASP A 125 19.07 -11.84 -5.34
CA ASP A 125 17.80 -11.95 -4.62
C ASP A 125 17.10 -10.58 -4.53
N ALA A 126 17.84 -9.52 -4.20
CA ALA A 126 17.33 -8.16 -4.19
C ALA A 126 16.83 -7.71 -5.57
N LEU A 127 17.56 -8.04 -6.65
CA LEU A 127 17.14 -7.74 -8.01
C LEU A 127 15.89 -8.52 -8.41
N CYS A 128 15.82 -9.80 -8.04
CA CYS A 128 14.63 -10.62 -8.29
C CYS A 128 13.40 -10.02 -7.61
N LEU A 129 13.50 -9.63 -6.33
CA LEU A 129 12.40 -8.97 -5.62
C LEU A 129 12.00 -7.65 -6.29
N SER A 130 12.98 -6.85 -6.71
CA SER A 130 12.75 -5.61 -7.46
C SER A 130 12.06 -5.86 -8.80
N VAL A 131 12.38 -6.94 -9.50
CA VAL A 131 11.67 -7.39 -10.72
C VAL A 131 10.22 -7.76 -10.40
N LEU A 132 9.99 -8.53 -9.34
CA LEU A 132 8.63 -8.94 -8.94
C LEU A 132 7.74 -7.73 -8.61
N ARG A 133 8.33 -6.65 -8.10
CA ARG A 133 7.67 -5.36 -7.83
C ARG A 133 7.63 -4.38 -9.00
N ASP A 134 8.19 -4.72 -10.16
CA ASP A 134 8.35 -3.80 -11.30
C ASP A 134 9.12 -2.51 -10.93
N LYS A 135 10.13 -2.67 -10.07
CA LYS A 135 11.00 -1.62 -9.53
C LYS A 135 12.47 -1.80 -9.88
N ALA A 136 12.84 -2.84 -10.62
CA ALA A 136 14.23 -3.11 -11.01
C ALA A 136 14.91 -1.88 -11.66
N LYS A 137 14.21 -1.20 -12.60
CA LYS A 137 14.75 0.01 -13.23
C LYS A 137 14.79 1.23 -12.31
N TRP A 138 13.85 1.32 -11.37
CA TRP A 138 13.80 2.41 -10.38
C TRP A 138 15.03 2.37 -9.47
N HIS A 139 15.42 1.16 -9.05
CA HIS A 139 16.61 0.90 -8.24
C HIS A 139 17.89 0.68 -9.08
N GLY A 140 17.83 0.83 -10.41
CA GLY A 140 18.87 0.34 -11.31
C GLY A 140 20.27 0.91 -11.04
N GLU A 141 20.34 2.18 -10.61
CA GLU A 141 21.59 2.85 -10.27
C GLU A 141 22.30 2.19 -9.07
N GLU A 142 21.59 1.88 -7.97
CA GLU A 142 22.22 1.22 -6.82
C GLU A 142 22.68 -0.19 -7.16
N PHE A 143 21.90 -0.94 -7.95
CA PHE A 143 22.29 -2.26 -8.40
C PHE A 143 23.59 -2.21 -9.23
N THR A 144 23.71 -1.25 -10.14
CA THR A 144 24.91 -1.09 -10.96
C THR A 144 26.13 -0.72 -10.12
N PHE A 145 26.02 0.19 -9.16
CA PHE A 145 27.14 0.57 -8.30
C PHE A 145 27.55 -0.54 -7.33
N ALA A 146 26.60 -1.19 -6.66
CA ALA A 146 26.88 -2.30 -5.76
C ALA A 146 27.59 -3.46 -6.50
N ARG A 147 27.16 -3.78 -7.72
CA ARG A 147 27.77 -4.84 -8.55
C ARG A 147 29.25 -4.60 -8.84
N ARG A 148 29.66 -3.34 -9.07
CA ARG A 148 31.07 -3.00 -9.38
C ARG A 148 32.04 -3.45 -8.27
N LYS A 149 31.56 -3.58 -7.03
CA LYS A 149 32.39 -3.98 -5.88
C LYS A 149 32.76 -5.47 -5.86
N PHE A 150 31.95 -6.33 -6.49
CA PHE A 150 32.19 -7.78 -6.53
C PHE A 150 32.42 -8.37 -7.93
N ALA A 151 32.14 -7.59 -9.00
CA ALA A 151 32.12 -8.11 -10.36
C ALA A 151 33.42 -8.79 -10.79
N ALA A 152 34.57 -8.20 -10.46
CA ALA A 152 35.88 -8.74 -10.81
C ALA A 152 36.18 -10.07 -10.11
N GLN A 153 35.79 -10.20 -8.83
CA GLN A 153 36.01 -11.43 -8.06
C GLN A 153 35.04 -12.56 -8.47
N ALA A 154 33.84 -12.19 -8.93
CA ALA A 154 32.79 -13.13 -9.32
C ALA A 154 32.85 -13.57 -10.80
N GLU A 155 33.78 -13.01 -11.60
CA GLU A 155 33.90 -13.31 -13.03
C GLU A 155 34.11 -14.81 -13.31
N GLY A 156 33.41 -15.32 -14.31
CA GLY A 156 33.40 -16.73 -14.72
C GLY A 156 32.73 -17.69 -13.73
N THR A 157 32.31 -17.24 -12.54
CA THR A 157 31.49 -18.07 -11.64
C THR A 157 30.04 -18.11 -12.11
N PRO A 158 29.30 -19.22 -11.92
CA PRO A 158 27.88 -19.27 -12.28
C PRO A 158 27.04 -18.14 -11.65
N VAL A 159 27.32 -17.76 -10.40
CA VAL A 159 26.59 -16.70 -9.71
C VAL A 159 26.92 -15.30 -10.25
N GLY A 160 28.19 -14.99 -10.48
CA GLY A 160 28.61 -13.70 -11.04
C GLY A 160 28.16 -13.49 -12.48
N GLU A 161 28.15 -14.57 -13.27
CA GLU A 161 27.68 -14.54 -14.66
C GLU A 161 26.16 -14.49 -14.76
N LEU A 162 25.42 -15.11 -13.82
CA LEU A 162 23.99 -14.91 -13.69
C LEU A 162 23.67 -13.43 -13.36
N ALA A 163 24.39 -12.82 -12.41
CA ALA A 163 24.23 -11.40 -12.11
C ALA A 163 24.47 -10.53 -13.34
N THR A 164 25.52 -10.83 -14.12
CA THR A 164 25.83 -10.12 -15.38
C THR A 164 24.71 -10.24 -16.42
N GLY A 165 24.18 -11.45 -16.62
CA GLY A 165 23.05 -11.65 -17.53
C GLY A 165 21.79 -10.90 -17.08
N LEU A 166 21.48 -10.94 -15.77
CA LEU A 166 20.33 -10.24 -15.20
C LEU A 166 20.45 -8.72 -15.31
N THR A 167 21.65 -8.15 -15.14
CA THR A 167 21.91 -6.73 -15.42
C THR A 167 21.51 -6.36 -16.86
N ALA A 168 21.89 -7.18 -17.85
CA ALA A 168 21.56 -6.92 -19.25
C ALA A 168 20.06 -7.00 -19.54
N VAL A 169 19.36 -8.00 -18.98
CA VAL A 169 17.96 -8.29 -19.31
C VAL A 169 16.98 -7.48 -18.46
N ALA A 170 17.22 -7.34 -17.15
CA ALA A 170 16.30 -6.72 -16.20
C ALA A 170 16.56 -5.22 -15.98
N LEU A 171 17.83 -4.78 -16.08
CA LEU A 171 18.21 -3.37 -15.87
C LEU A 171 18.46 -2.60 -17.16
N ASP A 172 18.33 -3.26 -18.33
CA ASP A 172 18.66 -2.67 -19.63
C ASP A 172 20.11 -2.16 -19.71
N ASP A 173 21.05 -2.86 -19.05
CA ASP A 173 22.47 -2.53 -19.03
C ASP A 173 23.32 -3.70 -19.56
N ALA A 174 23.54 -3.71 -20.88
CA ALA A 174 24.35 -4.70 -21.57
C ALA A 174 25.85 -4.30 -21.68
N GLY A 175 26.29 -3.31 -20.90
CA GLY A 175 27.62 -2.69 -21.00
C GLY A 175 27.67 -1.53 -22.00
N ASP A 176 28.87 -1.24 -22.51
CA ASP A 176 29.11 -0.09 -23.38
C ASP A 176 28.39 -0.26 -24.75
N GLY A 177 27.45 0.62 -25.06
CA GLY A 177 26.66 0.53 -26.29
C GLY A 177 25.45 1.46 -26.36
N GLU A 178 24.48 1.08 -27.19
CA GLU A 178 23.18 1.77 -27.34
C GLU A 178 22.32 1.62 -26.07
N TYR A 179 21.63 2.70 -25.68
CA TYR A 179 20.70 2.70 -24.56
C TYR A 179 19.29 3.15 -25.01
N PRO A 180 18.24 2.33 -24.76
CA PRO A 180 18.28 0.98 -24.20
C PRO A 180 18.91 -0.05 -25.17
N PRO A 181 19.53 -1.14 -24.68
CA PRO A 181 20.18 -2.14 -25.52
C PRO A 181 19.16 -2.94 -26.32
N SER A 182 19.51 -3.24 -27.57
CA SER A 182 18.70 -4.12 -28.44
C SER A 182 18.62 -5.56 -27.90
N THR A 183 17.61 -6.31 -28.32
CA THR A 183 17.48 -7.75 -27.98
C THR A 183 18.75 -8.52 -28.33
N GLN A 184 19.39 -8.20 -29.46
CA GLN A 184 20.65 -8.81 -29.88
C GLN A 184 21.81 -8.47 -28.92
N ALA A 185 21.91 -7.22 -28.46
CA ALA A 185 22.92 -6.81 -27.49
C ALA A 185 22.75 -7.52 -26.14
N LYS A 186 21.50 -7.63 -25.66
CA LYS A 186 21.17 -8.39 -24.44
C LYS A 186 21.55 -9.86 -24.58
N LEU A 187 21.18 -10.50 -25.70
CA LEU A 187 21.54 -11.89 -25.96
C LEU A 187 23.06 -12.09 -26.03
N ALA A 188 23.79 -11.18 -26.70
CA ALA A 188 25.25 -11.25 -26.79
C ALA A 188 25.93 -11.16 -25.42
N ALA A 189 25.42 -10.30 -24.52
CA ALA A 189 25.93 -10.20 -23.15
C ALA A 189 25.72 -11.51 -22.37
N VAL A 190 24.55 -12.14 -22.50
CA VAL A 190 24.24 -13.43 -21.86
C VAL A 190 25.06 -14.59 -22.47
N ASP A 191 25.26 -14.60 -23.78
CA ASP A 191 26.11 -15.60 -24.45
C ASP A 191 27.58 -15.48 -23.99
N ALA A 192 28.12 -14.27 -23.90
CA ALA A 192 29.47 -14.04 -23.38
C ALA A 192 29.63 -14.50 -21.92
N ALA A 193 28.60 -14.29 -21.09
CA ALA A 193 28.57 -14.78 -19.72
C ALA A 193 28.60 -16.32 -19.65
N LEU A 194 27.80 -17.00 -20.49
CA LEU A 194 27.83 -18.47 -20.61
C LEU A 194 29.19 -18.99 -21.07
N ASP A 195 29.83 -18.31 -22.02
CA ASP A 195 31.15 -18.71 -22.52
C ASP A 195 32.25 -18.60 -21.46
N ARG A 196 32.19 -17.59 -20.58
CA ARG A 196 33.09 -17.51 -19.42
C ARG A 196 32.87 -18.67 -18.44
N VAL A 197 31.62 -19.03 -18.14
CA VAL A 197 31.33 -20.22 -17.29
C VAL A 197 31.82 -21.51 -17.95
N ARG A 198 31.62 -21.69 -19.26
CA ARG A 198 32.12 -22.86 -20.02
C ARG A 198 33.64 -22.97 -19.96
N THR A 199 34.33 -21.85 -20.14
CA THR A 199 35.80 -21.79 -20.10
C THR A 199 36.29 -22.23 -18.73
N ARG A 200 35.74 -21.66 -17.65
CA ARG A 200 36.08 -22.05 -16.29
C ARG A 200 35.76 -23.51 -15.97
N ALA A 201 34.60 -24.01 -16.42
CA ALA A 201 34.21 -25.41 -16.24
C ALA A 201 35.19 -26.38 -16.92
N ALA A 202 35.71 -26.02 -18.10
CA ALA A 202 36.73 -26.80 -18.79
C ALA A 202 38.08 -26.78 -18.05
N GLU A 203 38.44 -25.66 -17.44
CA GLU A 203 39.68 -25.50 -16.65
C GLU A 203 39.63 -26.24 -15.31
N THR A 204 38.49 -26.21 -14.60
CA THR A 204 38.34 -26.84 -13.28
C THR A 204 37.85 -28.28 -13.34
N GLY A 205 37.19 -28.69 -14.43
CA GLY A 205 36.52 -29.99 -14.56
C GLY A 205 35.21 -30.11 -13.78
N GLU A 206 34.73 -29.01 -13.18
CA GLU A 206 33.47 -29.00 -12.42
C GLU A 206 32.25 -28.81 -13.34
N PRO A 207 31.11 -29.46 -13.06
CA PRO A 207 29.89 -29.32 -13.84
C PRO A 207 29.14 -28.00 -13.51
N LEU A 208 29.82 -26.86 -13.69
CA LEU A 208 29.33 -25.53 -13.30
C LEU A 208 27.99 -25.14 -13.96
N LEU A 209 27.73 -25.63 -15.18
CA LEU A 209 26.50 -25.36 -15.92
C LEU A 209 25.28 -26.18 -15.44
N ASP A 210 25.51 -27.24 -14.66
CA ASP A 210 24.45 -28.07 -14.06
C ASP A 210 24.13 -27.65 -12.61
N GLN A 211 24.86 -26.66 -12.11
CA GLN A 211 24.56 -25.98 -10.85
C GLN A 211 23.36 -25.03 -11.04
N PRO A 212 22.61 -24.69 -9.97
CA PRO A 212 21.41 -23.86 -10.06
C PRO A 212 21.61 -22.55 -10.82
N ASN A 213 22.68 -21.80 -10.55
CA ASN A 213 22.94 -20.52 -11.24
C ASN A 213 23.35 -20.70 -12.70
N GLY A 214 24.01 -21.80 -13.05
CA GLY A 214 24.32 -22.16 -14.45
C GLY A 214 23.06 -22.52 -15.25
N LEU A 215 22.14 -23.27 -14.64
CA LEU A 215 20.81 -23.56 -15.19
C LEU A 215 19.97 -22.28 -15.36
N ALA A 216 20.05 -21.36 -14.38
CA ALA A 216 19.34 -20.09 -14.42
C ALA A 216 19.86 -19.20 -15.55
N LEU A 217 21.18 -19.14 -15.74
CA LEU A 217 21.78 -18.40 -16.84
C LEU A 217 21.38 -18.99 -18.21
N ARG A 218 21.29 -20.32 -18.35
CA ARG A 218 20.75 -20.97 -19.57
C ARG A 218 19.28 -20.61 -19.82
N THR A 219 18.47 -20.56 -18.76
CA THR A 219 17.05 -20.19 -18.85
C THR A 219 16.90 -18.72 -19.27
N LEU A 220 17.70 -17.83 -18.69
CA LEU A 220 17.76 -16.41 -19.05
C LEU A 220 18.20 -16.22 -20.51
N ARG A 221 19.14 -17.04 -21.00
CA ARG A 221 19.55 -17.03 -22.41
C ARG A 221 18.40 -17.41 -23.35
N ALA A 222 17.63 -18.44 -23.03
CA ALA A 222 16.46 -18.83 -23.82
C ALA A 222 15.42 -17.70 -23.86
N LEU A 223 15.22 -17.02 -22.73
CA LEU A 223 14.37 -15.82 -22.65
C LEU A 223 14.89 -14.69 -23.55
N ALA A 224 16.18 -14.35 -23.48
CA ALA A 224 16.80 -13.30 -24.28
C ALA A 224 16.82 -13.63 -25.79
N ALA A 225 16.84 -14.91 -26.15
CA ALA A 225 16.76 -15.40 -27.53
C ALA A 225 15.32 -15.51 -28.06
N GLU A 226 14.32 -15.17 -27.24
CA GLU A 226 12.89 -15.36 -27.54
C GLU A 226 12.54 -16.83 -27.93
N ASP A 227 13.29 -17.80 -27.38
CA ASP A 227 13.06 -19.24 -27.55
C ASP A 227 12.10 -19.77 -26.48
N ARG A 228 10.80 -19.68 -26.75
CA ARG A 228 9.76 -20.12 -25.81
C ARG A 228 9.86 -21.61 -25.44
N PRO A 229 9.98 -22.57 -26.38
CA PRO A 229 10.15 -23.98 -26.03
C PRO A 229 11.40 -24.25 -25.17
N GLY A 230 12.52 -23.59 -25.49
CA GLY A 230 13.76 -23.70 -24.71
C GLY A 230 13.60 -23.13 -23.30
N PHE A 231 12.93 -21.98 -23.16
CA PHE A 231 12.62 -21.36 -21.87
C PHE A 231 11.73 -22.26 -21.01
N ASP A 232 10.64 -22.78 -21.56
CA ASP A 232 9.70 -23.65 -20.83
C ASP A 232 10.39 -24.92 -20.31
N ALA A 233 11.28 -25.53 -21.11
CA ALA A 233 12.05 -26.71 -20.70
C ALA A 233 13.09 -26.39 -19.62
N ALA A 234 13.82 -25.28 -19.75
CA ALA A 234 14.86 -24.89 -18.81
C ALA A 234 14.27 -24.42 -17.46
N LEU A 235 13.16 -23.68 -17.47
CA LEU A 235 12.42 -23.30 -16.25
C LEU A 235 11.91 -24.53 -15.49
N ALA A 236 11.41 -25.52 -16.22
CA ALA A 236 11.02 -26.80 -15.65
C ALA A 236 12.20 -27.53 -14.97
N GLU A 237 13.35 -27.60 -15.65
CA GLU A 237 14.57 -28.21 -15.11
C GLU A 237 15.05 -27.51 -13.83
N LEU A 238 15.03 -26.17 -13.81
CA LEU A 238 15.32 -25.36 -12.63
C LEU A 238 14.46 -25.73 -11.43
N LEU A 239 13.13 -25.82 -11.63
CA LEU A 239 12.20 -26.15 -10.54
C LEU A 239 12.38 -27.59 -10.04
N VAL A 240 12.66 -28.55 -10.93
CA VAL A 240 12.98 -29.93 -10.52
C VAL A 240 14.28 -29.96 -9.71
N LYS A 241 15.31 -29.23 -10.14
CA LYS A 241 16.58 -29.15 -9.42
C LYS A 241 16.39 -28.50 -8.05
N HIS A 242 15.64 -27.40 -7.98
CA HIS A 242 15.29 -26.72 -6.73
C HIS A 242 14.61 -27.66 -5.74
N ARG A 243 13.57 -28.36 -6.19
CA ARG A 243 12.86 -29.36 -5.38
C ARG A 243 13.80 -30.44 -4.82
N ALA A 244 14.79 -30.88 -5.60
CA ALA A 244 15.72 -31.92 -5.18
C ALA A 244 16.75 -31.47 -4.13
N LEU A 245 16.98 -30.15 -4.00
CA LEU A 245 17.93 -29.58 -3.05
C LEU A 245 17.31 -29.26 -1.68
N HIS A 246 15.98 -29.24 -1.59
CA HIS A 246 15.25 -28.82 -0.40
C HIS A 246 14.36 -29.93 0.16
N GLY A 247 14.07 -29.84 1.45
CA GLY A 247 13.27 -30.77 2.21
C GLY A 247 12.61 -30.14 3.45
N PRO A 248 12.09 -30.96 4.38
CA PRO A 248 11.24 -30.49 5.47
C PRO A 248 11.90 -29.58 6.52
N ALA A 249 13.24 -29.55 6.57
CA ALA A 249 14.01 -28.76 7.51
C ALA A 249 14.39 -27.37 6.98
N ASP A 250 14.11 -27.10 5.70
CA ASP A 250 14.38 -25.80 5.08
C ASP A 250 13.41 -24.73 5.59
N SER A 251 13.81 -23.47 5.44
CA SER A 251 12.99 -22.32 5.81
C SER A 251 11.77 -22.18 4.88
N PRO A 252 10.64 -21.61 5.34
CA PRO A 252 9.51 -21.36 4.46
C PRO A 252 9.84 -20.53 3.21
N SER A 253 10.81 -19.61 3.26
CA SER A 253 11.28 -18.87 2.08
C SER A 253 11.77 -19.77 0.93
N SER A 254 12.24 -20.99 1.21
CA SER A 254 12.63 -21.97 0.18
C SER A 254 11.47 -22.41 -0.72
N LEU A 255 10.22 -22.18 -0.30
CA LEU A 255 9.01 -22.37 -1.10
C LEU A 255 8.87 -21.32 -2.22
N LEU A 256 9.68 -20.26 -2.20
CA LEU A 256 9.66 -19.13 -3.14
C LEU A 256 11.03 -18.97 -3.82
N PRO A 257 11.39 -19.83 -4.80
CA PRO A 257 12.65 -19.71 -5.52
C PRO A 257 12.67 -18.43 -6.37
N LEU A 258 13.30 -17.37 -5.86
CA LEU A 258 13.23 -16.02 -6.42
C LEU A 258 13.65 -15.94 -7.88
N VAL A 259 14.74 -16.61 -8.25
CA VAL A 259 15.26 -16.60 -9.63
C VAL A 259 14.26 -17.22 -10.63
N PRO A 260 13.76 -18.47 -10.45
CA PRO A 260 12.69 -19.00 -11.29
C PRO A 260 11.43 -18.11 -11.36
N ILE A 261 10.99 -17.53 -10.24
CA ILE A 261 9.81 -16.65 -10.21
C ILE A 261 10.08 -15.37 -11.02
N ALA A 262 11.23 -14.73 -10.84
CA ALA A 262 11.60 -13.52 -11.57
C ALA A 262 11.73 -13.77 -13.07
N LEU A 263 12.33 -14.89 -13.50
CA LEU A 263 12.40 -15.26 -14.92
C LEU A 263 11.01 -15.50 -15.51
N ALA A 264 10.12 -16.19 -14.79
CA ALA A 264 8.73 -16.37 -15.20
C ALA A 264 7.97 -15.04 -15.27
N ALA A 265 8.22 -14.13 -14.31
CA ALA A 265 7.62 -12.79 -14.29
C ALA A 265 8.09 -11.95 -15.48
N ILE A 266 9.38 -11.95 -15.82
CA ILE A 266 9.89 -11.25 -17.01
C ILE A 266 9.23 -11.84 -18.26
N ALA A 267 9.23 -13.17 -18.43
CA ALA A 267 8.62 -13.82 -19.59
C ALA A 267 7.12 -13.48 -19.76
N TYR A 268 6.37 -13.46 -18.65
CA TYR A 268 4.96 -13.09 -18.67
C TYR A 268 4.76 -11.61 -19.03
N ARG A 269 5.47 -10.71 -18.33
CA ARG A 269 5.20 -9.27 -18.39
C ARG A 269 5.79 -8.59 -19.62
N THR A 270 6.86 -9.13 -20.21
CA THR A 270 7.52 -8.53 -21.39
C THR A 270 7.18 -9.25 -22.70
N LEU A 271 7.02 -10.58 -22.68
CA LEU A 271 6.76 -11.39 -23.88
C LEU A 271 5.34 -11.99 -23.93
N GLY A 272 4.54 -11.82 -22.88
CA GLY A 272 3.18 -12.38 -22.79
C GLY A 272 3.17 -13.90 -22.60
N TRP A 273 4.27 -14.49 -22.13
CA TRP A 273 4.40 -15.93 -21.98
C TRP A 273 3.92 -16.40 -20.61
N ALA A 274 2.71 -16.95 -20.54
CA ALA A 274 2.28 -17.70 -19.37
C ALA A 274 3.14 -18.97 -19.17
N PRO A 275 3.63 -19.26 -17.95
CA PRO A 275 4.43 -20.44 -17.69
C PRO A 275 3.72 -21.73 -18.13
N ALA A 276 4.38 -22.54 -18.97
CA ALA A 276 3.82 -23.83 -19.40
C ALA A 276 3.80 -24.89 -18.28
N VAL A 277 4.65 -24.70 -17.27
CA VAL A 277 4.71 -25.54 -16.07
C VAL A 277 3.73 -25.05 -15.02
N ARG A 278 2.92 -25.98 -14.47
CA ARG A 278 2.06 -25.70 -13.31
C ARG A 278 2.80 -26.12 -12.05
N SER A 279 3.08 -25.17 -11.18
CA SER A 279 3.86 -25.38 -9.96
C SER A 279 3.52 -24.31 -8.92
N ASP A 280 3.35 -24.72 -7.67
CA ASP A 280 3.15 -23.80 -6.54
C ASP A 280 4.45 -23.06 -6.14
N TYR A 281 5.57 -23.38 -6.78
CA TYR A 281 6.77 -22.54 -6.76
C TYR A 281 6.64 -21.26 -7.58
N LEU A 282 5.61 -21.15 -8.43
CA LEU A 282 5.35 -19.97 -9.26
C LEU A 282 3.99 -19.35 -8.88
N PRO A 283 3.89 -18.68 -7.71
CA PRO A 283 2.65 -18.02 -7.31
C PRO A 283 2.17 -17.06 -8.39
N HIS A 284 0.89 -17.19 -8.77
CA HIS A 284 0.31 -16.41 -9.86
C HIS A 284 0.47 -14.90 -9.64
N ALA A 285 0.18 -14.42 -8.42
CA ALA A 285 0.29 -13.00 -8.10
C ALA A 285 1.73 -12.45 -8.25
N LEU A 286 2.75 -13.24 -7.91
CA LEU A 286 4.15 -12.84 -8.08
C LEU A 286 4.57 -12.83 -9.55
N VAL A 287 4.10 -13.77 -10.36
CA VAL A 287 4.41 -13.81 -11.80
C VAL A 287 3.73 -12.65 -12.54
N THR A 288 2.44 -12.42 -12.28
CA THR A 288 1.66 -11.38 -13.00
C THR A 288 1.83 -9.97 -12.45
N GLY A 289 2.38 -9.83 -11.24
CA GLY A 289 2.53 -8.53 -10.58
C GLY A 289 1.24 -8.04 -9.94
N PHE A 290 0.47 -8.96 -9.35
CA PHE A 290 -0.86 -8.70 -8.79
C PHE A 290 -1.80 -8.07 -9.83
N GLU A 291 -1.75 -8.62 -11.05
CA GLU A 291 -2.62 -8.19 -12.15
C GLU A 291 -4.08 -8.29 -11.69
N SER A 292 -4.77 -7.15 -11.74
CA SER A 292 -6.20 -7.08 -11.44
C SER A 292 -6.96 -6.73 -12.70
N ARG A 293 -8.27 -6.98 -12.71
CA ARG A 293 -9.15 -6.56 -13.82
C ARG A 293 -9.30 -5.03 -13.94
N GLY A 294 -8.58 -4.25 -13.14
CA GLY A 294 -8.74 -2.81 -13.01
C GLY A 294 -10.04 -2.42 -12.32
N PRO A 295 -10.24 -1.11 -12.09
CA PRO A 295 -11.46 -0.60 -11.45
C PRO A 295 -12.69 -0.90 -12.30
N ARG A 296 -13.85 -1.08 -11.66
CA ARG A 296 -15.15 -1.24 -12.34
C ARG A 296 -15.50 -0.02 -13.18
N VAL A 297 -15.02 1.17 -12.79
CA VAL A 297 -15.14 2.42 -13.54
C VAL A 297 -13.96 3.35 -13.26
N GLY A 298 -13.50 4.08 -14.27
CA GLY A 298 -12.52 5.15 -14.13
C GLY A 298 -13.11 6.47 -13.64
N GLY A 299 -12.27 7.47 -13.44
CA GLY A 299 -12.72 8.81 -13.05
C GLY A 299 -13.65 9.45 -14.10
N LEU A 300 -14.62 10.24 -13.63
CA LEU A 300 -15.61 10.96 -14.47
C LEU A 300 -16.38 10.01 -15.42
N GLY A 301 -16.85 8.88 -14.90
CA GLY A 301 -17.65 7.88 -15.62
C GLY A 301 -16.94 7.11 -16.74
N ARG A 302 -15.63 7.30 -16.93
CA ARG A 302 -14.87 6.75 -18.06
C ARG A 302 -14.60 5.26 -17.90
N ASN A 303 -14.47 4.55 -19.02
CA ASN A 303 -14.01 3.16 -19.08
C ASN A 303 -14.81 2.18 -18.18
N ARG A 304 -16.14 2.30 -18.15
CA ARG A 304 -16.99 1.34 -17.42
C ARG A 304 -16.75 -0.07 -17.94
N ARG A 305 -16.49 -0.99 -17.02
CA ARG A 305 -16.36 -2.40 -17.34
C ARG A 305 -17.73 -3.01 -17.64
N PRO A 306 -17.95 -3.62 -18.83
CA PRO A 306 -19.26 -4.17 -19.20
C PRO A 306 -19.77 -5.25 -18.22
N ASP A 307 -18.87 -6.07 -17.69
CA ASP A 307 -19.21 -7.11 -16.72
C ASP A 307 -19.64 -6.51 -15.37
N ALA A 308 -19.04 -5.40 -14.95
CA ALA A 308 -19.40 -4.71 -13.72
C ALA A 308 -20.77 -4.01 -13.84
N VAL A 309 -21.05 -3.39 -14.99
CA VAL A 309 -22.37 -2.80 -15.29
C VAL A 309 -23.45 -3.89 -15.30
N ALA A 310 -23.18 -5.03 -15.94
CA ALA A 310 -24.10 -6.16 -15.95
C ALA A 310 -24.35 -6.72 -14.54
N ALA A 311 -23.32 -6.81 -13.69
CA ALA A 311 -23.45 -7.24 -12.30
C ALA A 311 -24.34 -6.29 -11.49
N LEU A 312 -24.13 -4.97 -11.61
CA LEU A 312 -24.93 -3.96 -10.93
C LEU A 312 -26.39 -3.92 -11.42
N ALA A 313 -26.63 -4.25 -12.70
CA ALA A 313 -27.98 -4.38 -13.25
C ALA A 313 -28.69 -5.64 -12.75
N ALA A 314 -27.95 -6.73 -12.49
CA ALA A 314 -28.49 -7.98 -11.98
C ALA A 314 -28.89 -7.89 -10.50
N GLY A 315 -28.24 -7.03 -9.72
CA GLY A 315 -28.57 -6.81 -8.31
C GLY A 315 -27.57 -5.91 -7.59
N PRO A 316 -27.75 -5.69 -6.28
CA PRO A 316 -26.81 -4.93 -5.48
C PRO A 316 -25.43 -5.58 -5.46
N LEU A 317 -24.38 -4.77 -5.55
CA LEU A 317 -23.01 -5.23 -5.38
C LEU A 317 -22.73 -5.44 -3.89
N VAL A 318 -22.23 -6.61 -3.52
CA VAL A 318 -21.92 -6.96 -2.13
C VAL A 318 -20.43 -6.77 -1.88
N VAL A 319 -20.08 -5.99 -0.85
CA VAL A 319 -18.70 -5.85 -0.37
C VAL A 319 -18.65 -6.25 1.09
N GLU A 320 -18.01 -7.38 1.36
CA GLU A 320 -17.83 -7.90 2.72
C GLU A 320 -16.85 -7.05 3.53
N ARG A 321 -17.07 -6.98 4.85
CA ARG A 321 -16.14 -6.43 5.84
C ARG A 321 -15.66 -7.60 6.71
N PRO A 322 -14.34 -7.82 6.89
CA PRO A 322 -13.82 -8.79 7.86
C PRO A 322 -14.37 -8.52 9.27
N ALA A 323 -14.47 -9.57 10.10
CA ALA A 323 -14.88 -9.42 11.48
C ALA A 323 -13.96 -8.42 12.20
N CYS A 324 -14.57 -7.46 12.90
CA CYS A 324 -13.84 -6.38 13.57
C CYS A 324 -14.46 -6.04 14.93
N GLU A 325 -15.38 -6.86 15.41
CA GLU A 325 -15.98 -6.80 16.73
C GLU A 325 -14.91 -7.01 17.81
N ARG A 326 -15.03 -6.27 18.91
CA ARG A 326 -14.05 -6.28 20.01
C ARG A 326 -14.74 -6.23 21.36
N ASP A 327 -14.14 -6.91 22.32
CA ASP A 327 -14.58 -6.87 23.70
C ASP A 327 -14.17 -5.56 24.40
N GLY A 328 -14.92 -5.17 25.42
CA GLY A 328 -14.53 -4.07 26.32
C GLY A 328 -14.66 -2.66 25.74
N ILE A 329 -15.41 -2.46 24.66
CA ILE A 329 -15.63 -1.14 24.06
C ILE A 329 -16.19 -0.12 25.06
N GLN A 330 -16.92 -0.55 26.09
CA GLN A 330 -17.55 0.34 27.07
C GLN A 330 -16.51 1.19 27.83
N ARG A 331 -15.30 0.66 28.03
CA ARG A 331 -14.20 1.42 28.65
C ARG A 331 -13.70 2.52 27.72
N ILE A 332 -13.64 2.24 26.41
CA ILE A 332 -13.26 3.20 25.37
C ILE A 332 -14.34 4.29 25.26
N GLU A 333 -15.62 3.92 25.31
CA GLU A 333 -16.73 4.86 25.32
C GLU A 333 -16.67 5.82 26.51
N ALA A 334 -16.51 5.27 27.73
CA ALA A 334 -16.40 6.07 28.94
C ALA A 334 -15.21 7.05 28.90
N MET A 335 -14.07 6.62 28.36
CA MET A 335 -12.89 7.48 28.17
C MET A 335 -13.20 8.67 27.25
N TYR A 336 -13.84 8.44 26.09
CA TYR A 336 -14.18 9.53 25.17
C TYR A 336 -15.29 10.45 25.72
N GLU A 337 -16.22 9.92 26.52
CA GLU A 337 -17.23 10.73 27.20
C GLU A 337 -16.61 11.62 28.29
N GLU A 338 -15.62 11.12 29.03
CA GLU A 338 -14.84 11.90 30.00
C GLU A 338 -14.06 13.02 29.30
N HIS A 339 -13.32 12.71 28.23
CA HIS A 339 -12.61 13.72 27.44
C HIS A 339 -13.53 14.82 26.92
N LEU A 340 -14.73 14.46 26.43
CA LEU A 340 -15.73 15.42 25.97
C LEU A 340 -16.23 16.31 27.11
N HIS A 341 -16.42 15.75 28.31
CA HIS A 341 -16.83 16.50 29.48
C HIS A 341 -15.75 17.52 29.89
N GLU A 342 -14.50 17.07 29.99
CA GLU A 342 -13.35 17.91 30.34
C GLU A 342 -13.11 19.04 29.34
N ALA A 343 -13.23 18.73 28.04
CA ALA A 343 -13.02 19.70 26.96
C ALA A 343 -13.98 20.91 27.01
N PHE A 344 -15.20 20.68 27.51
CA PHE A 344 -16.25 21.70 27.65
C PHE A 344 -16.42 22.21 29.09
N ALA A 345 -15.64 21.73 30.05
CA ALA A 345 -15.64 22.23 31.41
C ALA A 345 -14.92 23.59 31.46
N PRO A 346 -15.55 24.65 32.01
CA PRO A 346 -14.87 25.92 32.19
C PRO A 346 -13.74 25.77 33.20
N VAL A 347 -12.58 26.36 32.90
CA VAL A 347 -11.47 26.50 33.86
C VAL A 347 -11.54 27.90 34.44
N ASP A 348 -11.51 28.02 35.78
CA ASP A 348 -11.65 29.30 36.47
C ASP A 348 -10.72 30.38 35.89
N GLY A 349 -11.33 31.46 35.38
CA GLY A 349 -10.63 32.61 34.82
C GLY A 349 -9.97 32.41 33.46
N LYS A 350 -10.19 31.30 32.74
CA LYS A 350 -9.62 31.05 31.40
C LYS A 350 -10.70 30.78 30.35
N PRO A 351 -10.57 31.34 29.13
CA PRO A 351 -11.47 30.99 28.02
C PRO A 351 -11.29 29.52 27.62
N LEU A 352 -12.33 28.92 27.02
CA LEU A 352 -12.24 27.58 26.46
C LEU A 352 -11.21 27.54 25.34
N ALA A 353 -10.39 26.49 25.33
CA ALA A 353 -9.29 26.39 24.39
C ALA A 353 -9.77 25.82 23.05
N VAL A 354 -9.55 26.54 21.94
CA VAL A 354 -9.99 26.12 20.60
C VAL A 354 -9.41 24.77 20.18
N TRP A 355 -8.21 24.40 20.64
CA TRP A 355 -7.62 23.10 20.32
C TRP A 355 -8.41 21.92 20.91
N HIS A 356 -9.18 22.13 21.98
CA HIS A 356 -10.09 21.11 22.51
C HIS A 356 -11.12 20.69 21.46
N LEU A 357 -11.66 21.62 20.65
CA LEU A 357 -12.64 21.31 19.60
C LEU A 357 -12.08 20.31 18.58
N GLY A 358 -10.83 20.48 18.17
CA GLY A 358 -10.16 19.53 17.27
C GLY A 358 -9.96 18.16 17.93
N SER A 359 -9.50 18.15 19.17
CA SER A 359 -9.30 16.91 19.95
C SER A 359 -10.60 16.12 20.12
N VAL A 360 -11.69 16.77 20.56
CA VAL A 360 -12.97 16.06 20.76
C VAL A 360 -13.60 15.65 19.44
N LEU A 361 -13.33 16.35 18.33
CA LEU A 361 -13.78 15.93 17.00
C LEU A 361 -13.13 14.61 16.58
N GLU A 362 -11.81 14.44 16.81
CA GLU A 362 -11.11 13.17 16.58
C GLU A 362 -11.65 12.05 17.49
N ASP A 363 -11.93 12.37 18.76
CA ASP A 363 -12.51 11.41 19.69
C ASP A 363 -13.90 10.96 19.25
N GLN A 364 -14.76 11.87 18.76
CA GLN A 364 -16.07 11.50 18.21
C GLN A 364 -15.94 10.66 16.93
N GLN A 365 -14.94 10.92 16.08
CA GLN A 365 -14.63 10.06 14.94
C GLN A 365 -14.32 8.63 15.39
N ARG A 366 -13.36 8.47 16.30
CA ARG A 366 -12.93 7.16 16.78
C ARG A 366 -14.07 6.44 17.49
N LEU A 367 -14.82 7.14 18.35
CA LEU A 367 -15.99 6.59 19.04
C LEU A 367 -17.04 6.06 18.07
N PHE A 368 -17.37 6.81 17.01
CA PHE A 368 -18.31 6.33 16.00
C PHE A 368 -17.80 5.07 15.29
N GLN A 369 -16.52 5.06 14.92
CA GLN A 369 -15.87 3.93 14.26
C GLN A 369 -15.87 2.68 15.16
N TRP A 370 -15.52 2.81 16.44
CA TRP A 370 -15.62 1.71 17.43
C TRP A 370 -17.02 1.12 17.52
N ARG A 371 -18.05 1.97 17.60
CA ARG A 371 -19.46 1.55 17.61
C ARG A 371 -19.86 0.87 16.31
N ALA A 372 -19.39 1.36 15.16
CA ALA A 372 -19.71 0.80 13.84
C ALA A 372 -19.11 -0.60 13.62
N GLY A 373 -17.98 -0.89 14.27
CA GLY A 373 -17.36 -2.21 14.29
C GLY A 373 -18.04 -3.20 15.23
N ASN A 374 -18.86 -2.70 16.17
CA ASN A 374 -19.53 -3.47 17.21
C ASN A 374 -21.04 -3.24 17.17
N PRO A 375 -21.73 -3.69 16.10
CA PRO A 375 -23.14 -3.40 15.91
C PRO A 375 -24.00 -4.08 16.99
N GLY A 376 -24.51 -3.27 17.92
CA GLY A 376 -25.60 -3.62 18.84
C GLY A 376 -26.85 -2.78 18.58
N ASP A 377 -27.78 -2.72 19.54
CA ASP A 377 -28.93 -1.80 19.50
C ASP A 377 -28.51 -0.36 19.89
N VAL A 378 -27.59 0.21 19.10
CA VAL A 378 -26.92 1.49 19.38
C VAL A 378 -27.12 2.54 18.27
N ALA A 379 -28.09 2.34 17.38
CA ALA A 379 -28.33 3.22 16.24
C ALA A 379 -28.55 4.68 16.65
N ASP A 380 -29.36 4.92 17.69
CA ASP A 380 -29.64 6.26 18.21
C ASP A 380 -28.40 6.91 18.82
N ALA A 381 -27.58 6.15 19.55
CA ALA A 381 -26.33 6.62 20.12
C ALA A 381 -25.32 7.00 19.02
N GLN A 382 -25.21 6.20 17.96
CA GLN A 382 -24.37 6.50 16.80
C GLN A 382 -24.85 7.76 16.05
N LEU A 383 -26.16 7.91 15.87
CA LEU A 383 -26.74 9.13 15.29
C LEU A 383 -26.45 10.37 16.16
N ALA A 384 -26.51 10.24 17.48
CA ALA A 384 -26.17 11.32 18.40
C ALA A 384 -24.68 11.69 18.31
N THR A 385 -23.77 10.71 18.26
CA THR A 385 -22.33 10.93 18.04
C THR A 385 -22.07 11.67 16.74
N LEU A 386 -22.68 11.24 15.63
CA LEU A 386 -22.50 11.89 14.33
C LEU A 386 -23.00 13.34 14.32
N ARG A 387 -24.15 13.61 14.94
CA ARG A 387 -24.70 14.97 15.08
C ARG A 387 -23.78 15.86 15.92
N LEU A 388 -23.28 15.34 17.04
CA LEU A 388 -22.36 16.07 17.89
C LEU A 388 -21.04 16.39 17.16
N ALA A 389 -20.46 15.42 16.45
CA ALA A 389 -19.27 15.61 15.64
C ALA A 389 -19.46 16.68 14.55
N SER A 390 -20.59 16.64 13.85
CA SER A 390 -20.99 17.66 12.87
C SER A 390 -21.02 19.07 13.48
N GLN A 391 -21.64 19.22 14.65
CA GLN A 391 -21.74 20.49 15.36
C GLN A 391 -20.38 21.00 15.85
N ILE A 392 -19.54 20.13 16.41
CA ILE A 392 -18.18 20.45 16.85
C ILE A 392 -17.34 20.94 15.67
N GLY A 393 -17.37 20.21 14.55
CA GLY A 393 -16.65 20.59 13.33
C GLY A 393 -17.13 21.94 12.79
N ALA A 394 -18.43 22.15 12.71
CA ALA A 394 -18.98 23.44 12.30
C ALA A 394 -18.59 24.58 13.24
N ALA A 395 -18.63 24.35 14.55
CA ALA A 395 -18.21 25.33 15.56
C ALA A 395 -16.72 25.70 15.41
N LEU A 396 -15.84 24.73 15.22
CA LEU A 396 -14.41 24.95 14.98
C LEU A 396 -14.18 25.90 13.79
N PHE A 397 -14.88 25.69 12.68
CA PHE A 397 -14.73 26.54 11.50
C PHE A 397 -15.48 27.88 11.60
N ARG A 398 -16.55 27.98 12.41
CA ARG A 398 -17.15 29.28 12.77
C ARG A 398 -16.17 30.12 13.60
N VAL A 399 -15.49 29.51 14.57
CA VAL A 399 -14.44 30.15 15.38
C VAL A 399 -13.27 30.61 14.51
N ALA A 400 -12.88 29.80 13.51
CA ALA A 400 -11.81 30.17 12.59
C ALA A 400 -12.19 31.27 11.60
N LEU A 401 -13.47 31.33 11.19
CA LEU A 401 -13.99 32.31 10.23
C LEU A 401 -14.24 33.69 10.87
N ALA A 402 -14.46 33.73 12.18
CA ALA A 402 -14.75 34.97 12.90
C ALA A 402 -13.59 35.98 12.87
N GLU A 403 -13.94 37.25 13.08
CA GLU A 403 -12.98 38.33 13.12
C GLU A 403 -11.97 38.13 14.26
N PRO A 404 -10.66 38.31 14.03
CA PRO A 404 -9.65 38.20 15.08
C PRO A 404 -9.99 39.09 16.29
N ASP A 405 -9.57 38.64 17.48
CA ASP A 405 -9.79 39.34 18.76
C ASP A 405 -11.26 39.49 19.19
N THR A 406 -12.18 38.73 18.59
CA THR A 406 -13.60 38.63 19.01
C THR A 406 -13.89 37.33 19.76
N GLU A 407 -15.03 37.27 20.45
CA GLU A 407 -15.57 36.04 21.04
C GLU A 407 -16.71 35.51 20.17
N VAL A 408 -16.71 34.21 19.92
CA VAL A 408 -17.68 33.52 19.08
C VAL A 408 -18.55 32.63 19.94
N GLU A 409 -19.85 32.85 19.88
CA GLU A 409 -20.84 31.97 20.51
C GLU A 409 -21.20 30.82 19.56
N VAL A 410 -21.06 29.58 20.03
CA VAL A 410 -21.36 28.37 19.27
C VAL A 410 -22.29 27.45 20.06
N SER A 411 -23.19 26.77 19.36
CA SER A 411 -24.06 25.76 19.97
C SER A 411 -23.55 24.35 19.64
N ILE A 412 -23.22 23.57 20.67
CA ILE A 412 -22.72 22.20 20.55
C ILE A 412 -23.47 21.32 21.54
N GLY A 413 -24.15 20.27 21.07
CA GLY A 413 -24.90 19.34 21.91
C GLY A 413 -25.98 20.01 22.76
N GLY A 414 -26.57 21.10 22.28
CA GLY A 414 -27.55 21.92 23.02
C GLY A 414 -26.93 22.86 24.07
N ARG A 415 -25.60 22.92 24.19
CA ARG A 415 -24.88 23.86 25.07
C ARG A 415 -24.42 25.07 24.27
N THR A 416 -24.58 26.25 24.83
CA THR A 416 -24.02 27.48 24.28
C THR A 416 -22.64 27.72 24.88
N LEU A 417 -21.60 27.68 24.05
CA LEU A 417 -20.20 27.84 24.45
C LEU A 417 -19.60 29.09 23.79
N ARG A 418 -18.60 29.69 24.43
CA ARG A 418 -17.87 30.86 23.90
C ARG A 418 -16.41 30.53 23.71
N TYR A 419 -15.89 30.87 22.54
CA TYR A 419 -14.51 30.67 22.17
C TYR A 419 -13.93 31.96 21.59
N PRO A 420 -12.65 32.29 21.90
CA PRO A 420 -11.96 33.36 21.22
C PRO A 420 -11.78 32.99 19.74
N ALA A 421 -12.07 33.94 18.85
CA ALA A 421 -11.84 33.81 17.43
C ALA A 421 -10.36 33.48 17.18
N LYS A 422 -10.10 32.34 16.56
CA LYS A 422 -8.74 31.85 16.35
C LYS A 422 -8.63 31.16 15.00
N ARG A 423 -7.86 31.79 14.11
CA ARG A 423 -7.38 31.17 12.89
C ARG A 423 -6.01 30.54 13.14
N GLY A 424 -5.87 29.24 12.92
CA GLY A 424 -4.63 28.55 13.23
C GLY A 424 -4.62 27.09 12.80
N ARG A 425 -3.59 26.36 13.26
CA ARG A 425 -3.40 24.93 12.96
C ARG A 425 -4.60 24.06 13.33
N GLU A 426 -5.38 24.51 14.32
CA GLU A 426 -6.58 23.86 14.82
C GLU A 426 -7.69 23.76 13.75
N ALA A 427 -7.70 24.65 12.75
CA ALA A 427 -8.64 24.61 11.61
C ALA A 427 -7.92 24.19 10.30
N GLY A 428 -6.98 23.24 10.41
CA GLY A 428 -6.23 22.71 9.26
C GLY A 428 -7.06 21.84 8.31
N ALA A 429 -6.51 21.55 7.14
CA ALA A 429 -7.17 20.80 6.07
C ALA A 429 -7.70 19.41 6.48
N GLY A 430 -6.99 18.70 7.37
CA GLY A 430 -7.44 17.42 7.92
C GLY A 430 -8.74 17.55 8.73
N TYR A 431 -8.78 18.50 9.67
CA TYR A 431 -10.00 18.83 10.43
C TYR A 431 -11.13 19.34 9.53
N TRP A 432 -10.80 20.07 8.45
CA TRP A 432 -11.79 20.51 7.48
C TRP A 432 -12.47 19.32 6.78
N GLN A 433 -11.69 18.34 6.32
CA GLN A 433 -12.22 17.14 5.70
C GLN A 433 -13.07 16.35 6.70
N MET A 434 -12.57 16.12 7.91
CA MET A 434 -13.30 15.40 8.96
C MET A 434 -14.64 16.07 9.30
N ALA A 435 -14.64 17.39 9.51
CA ALA A 435 -15.87 18.16 9.76
C ALA A 435 -16.85 18.09 8.56
N THR A 436 -16.32 18.19 7.34
CA THR A 436 -17.14 18.12 6.10
C THR A 436 -17.79 16.76 5.97
N THR A 437 -17.04 15.70 6.23
CA THR A 437 -17.50 14.32 6.22
C THR A 437 -18.65 14.12 7.21
N PHE A 438 -18.55 14.61 8.46
CA PHE A 438 -19.67 14.54 9.40
C PHE A 438 -20.89 15.37 8.96
N ALA A 439 -20.68 16.59 8.47
CA ALA A 439 -21.77 17.43 7.97
C ALA A 439 -22.50 16.80 6.77
N LEU A 440 -21.77 16.08 5.89
CA LEU A 440 -22.36 15.31 4.79
C LEU A 440 -23.06 14.03 5.27
N ILE A 441 -22.57 13.37 6.32
CA ILE A 441 -23.26 12.21 6.92
C ILE A 441 -24.57 12.65 7.59
N THR A 442 -24.58 13.74 8.34
CA THR A 442 -25.78 14.24 9.05
C THR A 442 -26.75 14.97 8.12
N GLY A 443 -26.23 15.67 7.12
CA GLY A 443 -27.00 16.49 6.19
C GLY A 443 -27.40 17.86 6.74
N ALA A 444 -26.84 18.26 7.89
CA ALA A 444 -27.10 19.55 8.52
C ALA A 444 -26.48 20.69 7.68
N ARG A 445 -27.31 21.47 7.00
CA ARG A 445 -26.85 22.54 6.10
C ARG A 445 -26.16 23.66 6.87
N GLU A 446 -26.65 23.95 8.07
CA GLU A 446 -26.10 24.91 9.01
C GLU A 446 -24.67 24.55 9.42
N ASP A 447 -24.36 23.26 9.52
CA ASP A 447 -23.04 22.76 9.88
C ASP A 447 -22.09 22.73 8.68
N LEU A 448 -22.62 22.44 7.49
CA LEU A 448 -21.85 22.46 6.25
C LEU A 448 -21.45 23.88 5.82
N ALA A 449 -22.29 24.88 6.08
CA ALA A 449 -22.08 26.28 5.66
C ALA A 449 -20.70 26.87 6.01
N PRO A 450 -20.22 26.86 7.27
CA PRO A 450 -18.90 27.40 7.61
C PRO A 450 -17.74 26.67 6.91
N LEU A 451 -17.92 25.38 6.60
CA LEU A 451 -16.92 24.56 5.92
C LEU A 451 -16.81 24.95 4.44
N VAL A 452 -17.93 25.21 3.78
CA VAL A 452 -17.96 25.72 2.41
C VAL A 452 -17.35 27.13 2.33
N LEU A 453 -17.60 27.99 3.32
CA LEU A 453 -17.04 29.35 3.33
C LEU A 453 -15.53 29.37 3.51
N THR A 454 -15.00 28.51 4.39
CA THR A 454 -13.57 28.45 4.71
C THR A 454 -12.79 27.69 3.62
N GLY A 455 -13.12 26.42 3.40
CA GLY A 455 -12.34 25.52 2.55
C GLY A 455 -11.09 24.95 3.24
N PRO A 456 -10.43 23.95 2.62
CA PRO A 456 -9.33 23.21 3.23
C PRO A 456 -8.05 24.04 3.44
N THR A 457 -7.84 25.06 2.61
CA THR A 457 -6.63 25.90 2.64
C THR A 457 -6.81 27.20 3.45
N PHE A 458 -7.97 27.37 4.11
CA PHE A 458 -8.33 28.61 4.79
C PHE A 458 -7.34 29.02 5.87
N ALA A 459 -6.90 28.06 6.69
CA ALA A 459 -5.97 28.35 7.79
C ALA A 459 -4.53 28.45 7.30
N ARG A 460 -4.14 27.60 6.35
CA ARG A 460 -2.81 27.52 5.72
C ARG A 460 -2.86 26.61 4.49
N PRO A 461 -1.84 26.67 3.61
CA PRO A 461 -1.70 25.69 2.52
C PRO A 461 -1.68 24.25 3.04
N ASP A 462 -2.27 23.34 2.28
CA ASP A 462 -2.22 21.90 2.53
C ASP A 462 -1.06 21.30 1.72
N GLY A 463 -0.12 20.69 2.42
CA GLY A 463 1.05 20.02 1.83
C GLY A 463 0.96 18.48 1.86
N SER A 464 -0.20 17.93 2.20
CA SER A 464 -0.39 16.49 2.29
C SER A 464 -0.73 15.88 0.93
N ALA A 465 -0.60 14.55 0.80
CA ALA A 465 -1.05 13.83 -0.39
C ALA A 465 -2.56 13.99 -0.67
N PHE A 466 -3.35 14.47 0.31
CA PHE A 466 -4.80 14.58 0.20
C PHE A 466 -5.25 15.97 -0.30
N THR A 467 -4.32 16.91 -0.52
CA THR A 467 -4.61 18.30 -0.92
C THR A 467 -5.56 18.34 -2.13
N ALA A 468 -5.23 17.63 -3.20
CA ALA A 468 -6.03 17.68 -4.43
C ALA A 468 -7.44 17.11 -4.25
N TYR A 469 -7.61 16.06 -3.43
CA TYR A 469 -8.93 15.52 -3.09
C TYR A 469 -9.77 16.54 -2.30
N ARG A 470 -9.19 17.20 -1.30
CA ARG A 470 -9.89 18.20 -0.49
C ARG A 470 -10.30 19.41 -1.33
N GLU A 471 -9.44 19.86 -2.23
CA GLU A 471 -9.77 20.89 -3.21
C GLU A 471 -10.93 20.47 -4.12
N ALA A 472 -10.92 19.24 -4.63
CA ALA A 472 -12.01 18.70 -5.45
C ALA A 472 -13.33 18.63 -4.69
N LEU A 473 -13.31 18.17 -3.43
CA LEU A 473 -14.50 18.12 -2.59
C LEU A 473 -15.04 19.53 -2.33
N HIS A 474 -14.16 20.50 -2.05
CA HIS A 474 -14.57 21.88 -1.83
C HIS A 474 -15.15 22.53 -3.10
N ALA A 475 -14.50 22.33 -4.25
CA ALA A 475 -14.96 22.80 -5.56
C ALA A 475 -16.35 22.24 -5.90
N TYR A 476 -16.58 20.95 -5.65
CA TYR A 476 -17.87 20.30 -5.77
C TYR A 476 -18.94 20.94 -4.88
N LEU A 477 -18.63 21.16 -3.59
CA LEU A 477 -19.59 21.75 -2.65
C LEU A 477 -19.90 23.22 -2.95
N LYS A 478 -18.94 23.97 -3.50
CA LYS A 478 -19.14 25.36 -3.95
C LYS A 478 -19.82 25.47 -5.31
N GLY A 479 -19.81 24.41 -6.12
CA GLY A 479 -20.22 24.46 -7.52
C GLY A 479 -19.28 25.30 -8.39
N ALA A 480 -17.99 25.37 -8.06
CA ALA A 480 -17.01 26.20 -8.75
C ALA A 480 -15.90 25.32 -9.37
N GLU A 481 -15.94 25.15 -10.69
CA GLU A 481 -14.97 24.34 -11.48
C GLU A 481 -14.71 22.91 -10.92
N PRO A 482 -15.76 22.13 -10.55
CA PRO A 482 -15.56 20.86 -9.87
C PRO A 482 -14.92 19.78 -10.75
N GLU A 483 -15.11 19.80 -12.07
CA GLU A 483 -14.55 18.82 -13.00
C GLU A 483 -13.02 18.93 -13.09
N ALA A 484 -12.50 20.15 -13.26
CA ALA A 484 -11.07 20.40 -13.31
C ALA A 484 -10.37 20.03 -11.98
N ALA A 485 -11.01 20.31 -10.85
CA ALA A 485 -10.49 19.92 -9.53
C ALA A 485 -10.51 18.39 -9.35
N ALA A 486 -11.59 17.70 -9.75
CA ALA A 486 -11.67 16.24 -9.72
C ALA A 486 -10.61 15.57 -10.61
N GLN A 487 -10.36 16.10 -11.81
CA GLN A 487 -9.31 15.60 -12.70
C GLN A 487 -7.91 15.71 -12.09
N ARG A 488 -7.62 16.81 -11.37
CA ARG A 488 -6.37 16.95 -10.59
C ARG A 488 -6.30 15.95 -9.44
N ALA A 489 -7.38 15.76 -8.69
CA ALA A 489 -7.44 14.76 -7.61
C ALA A 489 -7.17 13.34 -8.10
N LEU A 490 -7.71 12.97 -9.26
CA LEU A 490 -7.46 11.67 -9.89
C LEU A 490 -5.98 11.48 -10.28
N GLN A 491 -5.34 12.52 -10.82
CA GLN A 491 -3.92 12.47 -11.20
C GLN A 491 -3.01 12.33 -9.97
N GLU A 492 -3.25 13.10 -8.91
CA GLU A 492 -2.46 13.00 -7.68
C GLU A 492 -2.70 11.67 -6.94
N ALA A 493 -3.92 11.14 -6.96
CA ALA A 493 -4.21 9.81 -6.41
C ALA A 493 -3.43 8.70 -7.12
N GLU A 494 -3.30 8.76 -8.45
CA GLU A 494 -2.51 7.78 -9.20
C GLU A 494 -1.01 7.87 -8.85
N LYS A 495 -0.47 9.09 -8.71
CA LYS A 495 0.93 9.30 -8.28
C LYS A 495 1.21 8.78 -6.87
N ALA A 496 0.21 8.86 -5.98
CA ALA A 496 0.32 8.46 -4.58
C ALA A 496 0.01 6.98 -4.31
N LYS A 497 -0.39 6.21 -5.34
CA LYS A 497 -0.86 4.82 -5.21
C LYS A 497 0.10 3.89 -4.45
N GLU A 498 1.40 4.12 -4.57
CA GLU A 498 2.45 3.28 -3.95
C GLU A 498 2.97 3.84 -2.61
N TRP A 499 2.40 4.95 -2.09
CA TRP A 499 2.94 5.63 -0.90
C TRP A 499 2.55 4.97 0.43
N GLY A 500 1.72 3.92 0.41
CA GLY A 500 1.47 3.04 1.56
C GLY A 500 0.43 3.52 2.57
N PHE A 501 -0.45 4.45 2.18
CA PHE A 501 -1.61 4.86 2.96
C PHE A 501 -2.90 4.83 2.12
N ALA A 502 -4.05 4.69 2.79
CA ALA A 502 -5.34 4.71 2.13
C ALA A 502 -5.66 6.11 1.58
N MET A 503 -5.61 6.26 0.26
CA MET A 503 -6.01 7.50 -0.42
C MET A 503 -7.53 7.72 -0.31
N PRO A 504 -7.99 8.97 -0.13
CA PRO A 504 -9.40 9.31 -0.20
C PRO A 504 -10.01 8.91 -1.56
N PRO A 505 -11.33 8.63 -1.63
CA PRO A 505 -11.94 7.98 -2.79
C PRO A 505 -12.19 8.97 -3.94
N ALA A 506 -11.12 9.44 -4.61
CA ALA A 506 -11.17 10.43 -5.68
C ALA A 506 -12.02 9.98 -6.88
N VAL A 507 -11.98 8.69 -7.24
CA VAL A 507 -12.83 8.12 -8.29
C VAL A 507 -14.31 8.23 -7.92
N LEU A 508 -14.67 7.91 -6.67
CA LEU A 508 -16.05 8.02 -6.18
C LEU A 508 -16.55 9.47 -6.20
N LEU A 509 -15.74 10.41 -5.69
CA LEU A 509 -16.06 11.83 -5.71
C LEU A 509 -16.26 12.34 -7.15
N SER A 510 -15.44 11.89 -8.10
CA SER A 510 -15.57 12.32 -9.49
C SER A 510 -16.91 11.92 -10.12
N GLN A 511 -17.55 10.83 -9.67
CA GLN A 511 -18.87 10.43 -10.17
C GLN A 511 -19.99 11.34 -9.67
N LEU A 512 -19.84 11.93 -8.48
CA LEU A 512 -20.75 12.98 -8.00
C LEU A 512 -20.62 14.26 -8.79
N VAL A 513 -19.40 14.60 -9.22
CA VAL A 513 -19.13 15.75 -10.09
C VAL A 513 -19.77 15.54 -11.46
N GLU A 514 -19.60 14.35 -12.04
CA GLU A 514 -20.21 13.97 -13.32
C GLU A 514 -21.74 13.87 -13.25
N GLY A 515 -22.29 13.53 -12.08
CA GLY A 515 -23.73 13.31 -11.91
C GLY A 515 -24.20 11.92 -12.36
N ASP A 516 -23.31 10.94 -12.32
CA ASP A 516 -23.54 9.59 -12.84
C ASP A 516 -23.76 8.56 -11.72
N GLU A 517 -25.04 8.24 -11.47
CA GLU A 517 -25.44 7.29 -10.42
C GLU A 517 -24.94 5.86 -10.65
N GLU A 518 -24.86 5.40 -11.91
CA GLU A 518 -24.39 4.04 -12.20
C GLU A 518 -22.91 3.91 -11.88
N SER A 519 -22.09 4.84 -12.40
CA SER A 519 -20.66 4.87 -12.11
C SER A 519 -20.39 5.13 -10.63
N PHE A 520 -21.21 5.92 -9.94
CA PHE A 520 -21.06 6.14 -8.50
C PHE A 520 -21.17 4.84 -7.70
N ASN A 521 -22.13 3.97 -8.03
CA ASN A 521 -22.26 2.67 -7.38
C ASN A 521 -21.09 1.72 -7.70
N LEU A 522 -20.59 1.72 -8.93
CA LEU A 522 -19.41 0.94 -9.31
C LEU A 522 -18.15 1.41 -8.56
N ALA A 523 -17.89 2.72 -8.54
CA ALA A 523 -16.75 3.32 -7.85
C ALA A 523 -16.81 3.15 -6.32
N MET A 524 -18.02 3.10 -5.76
CA MET A 524 -18.21 2.87 -4.32
C MET A 524 -17.83 1.46 -3.93
N ALA A 525 -18.19 0.45 -4.74
CA ALA A 525 -17.76 -0.91 -4.51
C ALA A 525 -16.23 -1.03 -4.54
N ASP A 526 -15.58 -0.42 -5.54
CA ASP A 526 -14.11 -0.37 -5.63
C ASP A 526 -13.47 0.32 -4.42
N ALA A 527 -14.03 1.45 -3.97
CA ALA A 527 -13.51 2.19 -2.82
C ALA A 527 -13.62 1.40 -1.50
N LEU A 528 -14.70 0.62 -1.32
CA LEU A 528 -14.87 -0.23 -0.14
C LEU A 528 -13.95 -1.47 -0.20
N GLU A 529 -13.75 -2.06 -1.37
CA GLU A 529 -12.79 -3.17 -1.54
C GLU A 529 -11.34 -2.71 -1.31
N ALA A 530 -10.97 -1.51 -1.78
CA ALA A 530 -9.68 -0.91 -1.50
C ALA A 530 -9.48 -0.62 0.00
N HIS A 531 -10.53 -0.14 0.67
CA HIS A 531 -10.53 0.05 2.12
C HIS A 531 -10.34 -1.27 2.87
N ARG A 532 -11.08 -2.33 2.49
CA ARG A 532 -10.89 -3.67 3.05
C ARG A 532 -9.45 -4.16 2.87
N ALA A 533 -8.94 -4.11 1.65
CA ALA A 533 -7.59 -4.57 1.33
C ALA A 533 -6.51 -3.82 2.13
N TYR A 534 -6.70 -2.53 2.38
CA TYR A 534 -5.76 -1.74 3.19
C TYR A 534 -5.71 -2.19 4.66
N TYR A 535 -6.87 -2.48 5.26
CA TYR A 535 -6.98 -2.85 6.68
C TYR A 535 -6.80 -4.34 6.97
N GLU A 536 -6.79 -5.20 5.94
CA GLU A 536 -6.42 -6.62 6.05
C GLU A 536 -4.91 -6.84 6.25
N VAL A 537 -4.11 -5.76 6.18
CA VAL A 537 -2.65 -5.84 6.26
C VAL A 537 -2.17 -5.56 7.68
N ALA A 538 -1.29 -6.42 8.19
CA ALA A 538 -0.58 -6.22 9.45
C ALA A 538 -1.52 -5.87 10.65
N ASP A 539 -1.10 -4.94 11.50
CA ASP A 539 -1.83 -4.45 12.69
C ASP A 539 -2.88 -3.38 12.35
N ARG A 540 -3.07 -3.05 11.06
CA ARG A 540 -4.06 -2.04 10.66
C ARG A 540 -5.46 -2.47 11.06
N SER A 541 -5.72 -3.77 11.13
CA SER A 541 -6.98 -4.34 11.64
C SER A 541 -7.28 -3.94 13.09
N ASP A 542 -6.27 -3.54 13.87
CA ASP A 542 -6.43 -3.00 15.24
C ASP A 542 -6.87 -1.53 15.25
N SER A 543 -6.86 -0.84 14.11
CA SER A 543 -7.35 0.53 14.00
C SER A 543 -8.90 0.58 14.01
N PRO A 544 -9.56 1.51 14.71
CA PRO A 544 -11.03 1.63 14.66
C PRO A 544 -11.57 1.89 13.24
N GLU A 545 -10.78 2.57 12.42
CA GLU A 545 -11.07 2.93 11.03
C GLU A 545 -11.40 1.72 10.15
N VAL A 546 -10.96 0.50 10.50
CA VAL A 546 -11.34 -0.76 9.83
C VAL A 546 -12.85 -0.99 9.80
N SER A 547 -13.61 -0.31 10.66
CA SER A 547 -15.05 -0.52 10.79
C SER A 547 -15.84 0.20 9.69
N VAL A 548 -15.36 1.37 9.24
CA VAL A 548 -16.09 2.25 8.32
C VAL A 548 -15.15 3.24 7.64
N ASN A 549 -15.27 3.32 6.31
CA ASN A 549 -14.69 4.41 5.54
C ASN A 549 -15.62 5.63 5.60
N LEU A 550 -15.25 6.62 6.41
CA LEU A 550 -16.07 7.80 6.64
C LEU A 550 -16.29 8.66 5.38
N ASP A 551 -15.28 8.80 4.53
CA ASP A 551 -15.43 9.55 3.27
C ASP A 551 -16.42 8.86 2.33
N VAL A 552 -16.32 7.53 2.16
CA VAL A 552 -17.26 6.77 1.33
C VAL A 552 -18.68 6.86 1.90
N LEU A 553 -18.86 6.73 3.22
CA LEU A 553 -20.15 6.87 3.88
C LEU A 553 -20.75 8.27 3.71
N ALA A 554 -19.94 9.33 3.85
CA ALA A 554 -20.36 10.71 3.64
C ALA A 554 -20.86 10.94 2.21
N LEU A 555 -20.09 10.49 1.21
CA LEU A 555 -20.48 10.62 -0.19
C LEU A 555 -21.74 9.81 -0.50
N ALA A 556 -21.90 8.61 0.06
CA ALA A 556 -23.10 7.78 -0.08
C ALA A 556 -24.35 8.44 0.53
N CYS A 557 -24.24 8.97 1.77
CA CYS A 557 -25.32 9.73 2.41
C CYS A 557 -25.68 10.98 1.61
N HIS A 558 -24.68 11.70 1.08
CA HIS A 558 -24.91 12.86 0.22
C HIS A 558 -25.63 12.50 -1.09
N ALA A 559 -25.20 11.43 -1.77
CA ALA A 559 -25.84 10.90 -2.97
C ALA A 559 -27.31 10.51 -2.71
N ARG A 560 -27.60 9.85 -1.58
CA ARG A 560 -28.97 9.52 -1.15
C ARG A 560 -29.85 10.76 -1.02
N ARG A 561 -29.34 11.84 -0.40
CA ARG A 561 -30.07 13.12 -0.27
C ARG A 561 -30.29 13.84 -1.61
N ARG A 562 -29.49 13.51 -2.62
CA ARG A 562 -29.70 13.97 -4.01
C ARG A 562 -30.71 13.11 -4.78
N GLY A 563 -31.25 12.05 -4.17
CA GLY A 563 -32.23 11.16 -4.80
C GLY A 563 -31.65 9.88 -5.41
N TRP A 564 -30.34 9.64 -5.30
CA TRP A 564 -29.71 8.45 -5.90
C TRP A 564 -30.01 7.18 -5.10
N ALA A 565 -30.08 6.04 -5.80
CA ALA A 565 -30.13 4.74 -5.16
C ALA A 565 -28.72 4.24 -4.86
N ILE A 566 -28.53 3.79 -3.61
CA ILE A 566 -27.30 3.10 -3.19
C ILE A 566 -27.56 1.61 -3.35
N ARG A 567 -26.92 1.04 -4.37
CA ARG A 567 -27.02 -0.36 -4.80
C ARG A 567 -25.77 -1.15 -4.40
N VAL A 568 -25.07 -0.70 -3.36
CA VAL A 568 -23.96 -1.43 -2.72
C VAL A 568 -24.41 -1.87 -1.33
N GLN A 569 -24.25 -3.15 -1.02
CA GLN A 569 -24.52 -3.73 0.29
C GLN A 569 -23.19 -4.03 0.97
N SER A 570 -22.96 -3.41 2.12
CA SER A 570 -21.74 -3.63 2.88
C SER A 570 -21.93 -3.26 4.35
N PRO A 571 -21.33 -4.00 5.30
CA PRO A 571 -21.26 -3.57 6.70
C PRO A 571 -20.53 -2.23 6.90
N TYR A 572 -19.66 -1.83 5.97
CA TYR A 572 -19.04 -0.50 5.95
C TYR A 572 -20.05 0.64 5.72
N LEU A 573 -21.26 0.33 5.27
CA LEU A 573 -22.34 1.29 5.00
C LEU A 573 -23.57 0.97 5.88
N PRO A 574 -23.59 1.41 7.15
CA PRO A 574 -24.68 1.07 8.05
C PRO A 574 -26.04 1.50 7.48
N GLN A 575 -26.92 0.53 7.25
CA GLN A 575 -28.15 0.75 6.50
C GLN A 575 -29.10 1.77 7.14
N TYR A 576 -29.11 1.86 8.48
CA TYR A 576 -29.92 2.85 9.18
C TYR A 576 -29.48 4.29 8.84
N LEU A 577 -28.19 4.55 8.61
CA LEU A 577 -27.69 5.86 8.18
C LEU A 577 -28.14 6.22 6.76
N LEU A 578 -28.07 5.26 5.83
CA LEU A 578 -28.54 5.46 4.46
C LEU A 578 -30.06 5.67 4.37
N ARG A 579 -30.82 5.10 5.31
CA ARG A 579 -32.29 5.29 5.40
C ARG A 579 -32.68 6.66 5.93
N VAL A 580 -31.95 7.20 6.90
CA VAL A 580 -32.23 8.56 7.42
C VAL A 580 -31.73 9.68 6.50
N ALA A 581 -30.78 9.38 5.60
CA ALA A 581 -30.34 10.29 4.54
C ALA A 581 -31.40 10.39 3.41
N GLN A 582 -32.59 10.92 3.71
CA GLN A 582 -33.68 11.04 2.74
C GLN A 582 -33.47 12.21 1.76
N PRO A 583 -34.01 12.12 0.53
CA PRO A 583 -34.01 13.23 -0.42
C PRO A 583 -34.64 14.50 0.19
N PHE A 584 -34.14 15.67 -0.21
CA PHE A 584 -34.66 16.97 0.22
C PHE A 584 -36.06 17.28 -0.31
#